data_AF-A0A9D2IZJ7-F1
#
_entry.id   AF-A0A9D2IZJ7-F1
#
_cell.length_a   1.000
_cell.length_b   1.000
_cell.length_c   1.000
_cell.angle_alpha   90.00
_cell.angle_beta   90.00
_cell.angle_gamma   90.00
#
_symmetry.space_group_name_H-M   'P 1'
#
loop_
_entity.id
_entity.type
_entity.pdbx_description
1 polymer ?
#
loop_
_entity_poly.entity_id
_entity_poly.type
_entity_poly.pdbx_seq_one_letter_code
_entity_poly.pdbx_strand_id
1 'polypeptide(L)' 'MDLHLNSICVQGGYTPGNGEPRQVPIIQSTTFKYATSEDMGKLFDLEASGYFYSRLQNPTCDTVAAKICAL' A
#
# COMPACT_ATOMS: atom_id res chain seq x y z
N MET A 1 20.60 5.42 4.46
CA MET A 1 21.60 4.45 3.99
C MET A 1 21.09 3.98 2.65
N ASP A 2 21.74 4.38 1.56
CA ASP A 2 21.32 3.96 0.22
C ASP A 2 21.57 2.47 0.07
N LEU A 3 20.51 1.73 -0.24
CA LEU A 3 20.61 0.30 -0.50
C LEU A 3 21.24 0.07 -1.88
N HIS A 4 22.04 -0.99 -2.02
CA HIS A 4 22.47 -1.43 -3.34
C HIS A 4 21.26 -1.86 -4.18
N LEU A 5 21.32 -1.69 -5.50
CA LEU A 5 20.24 -2.04 -6.44
C LEU A 5 19.64 -3.44 -6.18
N ASN A 6 20.49 -4.45 -6.03
CA ASN A 6 20.06 -5.83 -5.75
C ASN A 6 19.27 -5.95 -4.43
N SER A 7 19.62 -5.15 -3.43
CA SER A 7 18.89 -5.10 -2.16
C SER A 7 17.54 -4.44 -2.34
N ILE A 8 17.43 -3.38 -3.15
CA ILE A 8 16.15 -2.70 -3.46
C ILE A 8 15.21 -3.63 -4.23
N CYS A 9 15.72 -4.38 -5.22
CA CYS A 9 14.90 -5.34 -5.97
C CYS A 9 14.20 -6.37 -5.06
N VAL A 10 14.87 -6.79 -3.98
CA VAL A 10 14.33 -7.79 -3.05
C VAL A 10 13.52 -7.13 -1.93
N GLN A 11 14.08 -6.12 -1.24
CA GLN A 11 13.57 -5.55 0.01
C GLN A 11 12.90 -4.17 -0.14
N GLY A 12 13.01 -3.52 -1.30
CA GLY A 12 12.44 -2.19 -1.53
C GLY A 12 10.92 -2.18 -1.42
N GLY A 13 10.35 -1.03 -1.03
CA GLY A 13 8.90 -0.84 -0.91
C GLY A 13 8.25 -1.45 0.33
N TYR A 14 8.83 -2.47 0.97
CA TYR A 14 8.28 -3.09 2.18
C TYR A 14 9.36 -3.50 3.19
N THR A 15 9.23 -3.03 4.42
CA THR A 15 10.09 -3.45 5.53
C THR A 15 9.21 -3.90 6.68
N PRO A 16 9.10 -5.21 6.95
CA PRO A 16 8.19 -5.72 7.97
C PRO A 16 8.66 -5.36 9.38
N GLY A 17 7.71 -4.93 10.21
CA GLY A 17 7.87 -4.74 11.64
C GLY A 17 7.79 -6.06 12.44
N ASN A 18 7.83 -5.95 13.78
CA ASN A 18 7.70 -7.11 14.66
C ASN A 18 6.28 -7.69 14.58
N GLY A 19 6.16 -8.98 14.25
CA GLY A 19 4.88 -9.67 14.08
C GLY A 19 4.23 -9.49 12.71
N GLU A 20 4.85 -8.71 11.81
CA GLU A 20 4.34 -8.54 10.45
C GLU A 20 4.83 -9.64 9.49
N PRO A 21 4.05 -10.00 8.46
CA PRO A 21 4.46 -10.97 7.46
C PRO A 21 5.77 -10.57 6.77
N ARG A 22 6.66 -11.53 6.48
CA ARG A 22 7.92 -11.22 5.76
C ARG A 22 7.69 -10.76 4.32
N GLN A 23 6.58 -11.20 3.72
CA GLN A 23 6.16 -10.85 2.37
C GLN A 23 4.93 -9.95 2.42
N VAL A 24 4.79 -9.07 1.44
CA VAL A 24 3.61 -8.21 1.30
C VAL A 24 2.37 -9.09 1.17
N PRO A 25 1.34 -8.91 2.01
CA PRO A 25 0.08 -9.63 1.84
C PRO A 25 -0.58 -9.32 0.50
N ILE A 26 -1.27 -10.30 -0.07
CA ILE A 26 -2.06 -10.12 -1.29
C ILE A 26 -3.46 -9.63 -0.90
N ILE A 27 -3.73 -8.35 -1.14
CA ILE A 27 -5.04 -7.74 -0.89
C ILE A 27 -5.92 -7.96 -2.11
N GLN A 28 -6.41 -9.19 -2.26
CA GLN A 28 -7.29 -9.64 -3.33
C GLN A 28 -8.75 -9.19 -3.10
N SER A 29 -8.93 -7.89 -2.95
CA SER A 29 -10.25 -7.26 -2.85
C SER A 29 -10.39 -6.18 -3.92
N THR A 30 -11.62 -5.93 -4.36
CA THR A 30 -11.95 -4.81 -5.25
C THR A 30 -12.43 -3.58 -4.47
N THR A 31 -12.93 -3.75 -3.24
CA THR A 31 -13.49 -2.69 -2.40
C THR A 31 -13.07 -2.82 -0.94
N PHE A 32 -13.24 -1.75 -0.15
CA PHE A 32 -12.83 -1.67 1.25
C PHE A 32 -13.99 -1.11 2.10
N LYS A 33 -14.20 -1.71 3.28
CA LYS A 33 -15.32 -1.37 4.17
C LYS A 33 -14.98 -0.16 5.04
N TYR A 34 -15.93 0.78 5.11
CA TYR A 34 -15.93 1.89 6.07
C TYR A 34 -17.08 1.75 7.05
N ALA A 35 -16.90 2.25 8.28
CA ALA A 35 -17.93 2.18 9.32
C ALA A 35 -19.09 3.14 9.06
N THR A 36 -18.78 4.32 8.51
CA THR A 36 -19.74 5.36 8.19
C THR A 36 -19.57 5.84 6.74
N SER A 37 -20.62 6.44 6.18
CA SER A 37 -20.54 7.11 4.88
C SER A 37 -19.70 8.38 4.92
N GLU A 38 -19.64 9.06 6.06
CA GLU A 38 -18.82 10.27 6.25
C GLU A 38 -17.33 9.96 6.12
N ASP A 39 -16.86 8.86 6.69
CA ASP A 39 -15.46 8.43 6.56
C ASP A 39 -15.09 8.13 5.10
N MET A 40 -16.02 7.53 4.35
CA MET A 40 -15.85 7.30 2.92
C MET A 40 -15.85 8.63 2.14
N GLY A 41 -16.74 9.57 2.49
CA GLY A 41 -16.84 10.89 1.86
C GLY A 41 -15.52 11.66 1.91
N LYS A 42 -14.86 11.67 3.08
CA LYS A 42 -13.54 12.32 3.26
C LYS A 42 -12.46 11.82 2.29
N LEU A 43 -12.52 10.57 1.85
CA LEU A 43 -11.57 10.03 0.87
C LEU A 43 -11.85 10.52 -0.55
N PHE A 44 -13.12 10.71 -0.91
CA PHE A 44 -13.51 11.28 -2.20
C PHE A 44 -13.18 12.78 -2.27
N ASP A 45 -13.34 13.49 -1.16
CA ASP A 45 -13.03 14.92 -1.03
C ASP A 45 -11.53 15.19 -0.81
N LEU A 46 -10.70 14.14 -0.78
CA LEU A 46 -9.24 14.21 -0.55
C LEU A 46 -8.83 14.81 0.81
N GLU A 47 -9.75 14.81 1.78
CA GLU A 47 -9.50 15.23 3.16
C GLU A 47 -8.79 14.15 3.98
N ALA A 48 -8.89 12.89 3.54
CA ALA A 48 -8.22 11.74 4.13
C ALA A 48 -7.52 10.90 3.05
N SER A 49 -6.54 10.10 3.49
CA SER A 49 -5.87 9.10 2.64
C SER A 49 -6.34 7.70 3.03
N GLY A 50 -6.49 6.82 2.04
CA GLY A 50 -6.92 5.45 2.27
C GLY A 50 -7.37 4.75 1.00
N TYR A 51 -7.72 3.48 1.15
CA TYR A 51 -8.13 2.62 0.05
C TYR A 51 -9.64 2.45 0.04
N PHE A 52 -10.31 2.72 -1.07
CA PHE A 52 -11.76 2.49 -1.20
C PHE A 52 -12.14 1.68 -2.44
N TYR A 53 -11.33 1.70 -3.49
CA TYR A 53 -11.56 0.93 -4.70
C TYR A 53 -10.27 0.59 -5.45
N SER A 54 -10.03 -0.70 -5.70
CA SER A 54 -8.74 -1.19 -6.22
C SER A 54 -8.39 -0.74 -7.64
N ARG A 55 -9.35 -0.26 -8.41
CA ARG A 55 -9.07 0.38 -9.72
C ARG A 55 -8.28 1.69 -9.57
N LEU A 56 -8.40 2.35 -8.42
CA LEU A 56 -7.68 3.60 -8.13
C LEU A 56 -6.39 3.32 -7.37
N GLN A 57 -6.46 2.57 -6.26
CA GLN A 57 -5.31 2.23 -5.42
C GLN A 57 -5.53 0.89 -4.70
N ASN A 58 -4.46 0.13 -4.50
CA ASN A 58 -4.49 -1.15 -3.77
C ASN A 58 -3.20 -1.31 -2.94
N PRO A 59 -3.27 -1.73 -1.66
CA PRO A 59 -2.08 -1.79 -0.80
C PRO A 59 -0.94 -2.66 -1.35
N THR A 60 -1.27 -3.79 -1.97
CA THR A 60 -0.25 -4.68 -2.57
C THR A 60 0.43 -4.00 -3.75
N CYS A 61 -0.35 -3.34 -4.61
CA CYS A 61 0.18 -2.61 -5.77
C CYS A 61 1.01 -1.38 -5.36
N ASP A 62 0.57 -0.63 -4.36
CA ASP A 62 1.29 0.56 -3.86
C ASP A 62 2.67 0.17 -3.32
N THR A 63 2.77 -0.99 -2.67
CA THR A 63 4.06 -1.51 -2.19
C THR A 63 5.03 -1.82 -3.35
N VAL A 64 4.51 -2.34 -4.47
CA VAL A 64 5.30 -2.54 -5.69
C VAL A 64 5.67 -1.21 -6.34
N ALA A 65 4.74 -0.26 -6.39
CA ALA A 65 5.00 1.08 -6.91
C ALA A 65 6.08 1.81 -6.11
N ALA A 66 6.05 1.70 -4.77
CA ALA A 66 7.08 2.23 -3.88
C ALA A 66 8.44 1.57 -4.13
N LYS A 67 8.47 0.24 -4.37
CA LYS A 67 9.71 -0.45 -4.77
C LYS A 67 10.26 0.11 -6.08
N ILE A 68 9.41 0.32 -7.09
CA ILE A 68 9.81 0.86 -8.40
C ILE A 68 10.35 2.29 -8.25
N CYS A 69 9.70 3.12 -7.42
CA CYS A 69 10.15 4.50 -7.18
C CYS A 69 11.52 4.58 -6.47
N ALA A 70 11.90 3.53 -5.75
CA ALA A 70 13.20 3.45 -5.07
C ALA A 70 14.34 2.92 -5.96
N LEU A 71 14.02 2.36 -7.14
CA LEU A 71 15.02 1.89 -8.11
C LEU A 71 15.66 3.05 -8.87
#